data_AF-B8M8H2-F1
#
_entry.id   AF-B8M8H2-F1
#
_cell.length_a   1.000
_cell.length_b   1.000
_cell.length_c   1.000
_cell.angle_alpha   90.00
_cell.angle_beta   90.00
_cell.angle_gamma   90.00
#
_symmetry.space_group_name_H-M   'P 1'
#
loop_
_entity.id
_entity.type
_entity.pdbx_description
1 polymer ?
#
loop_
_entity_poly.entity_id
_entity_poly.type
_entity_poly.pdbx_seq_one_letter_code
_entity_poly.pdbx_strand_id
1 'polypeptide(L)'
;MPTTPEPTTAQEAAPAAASREESKPYSIRLNRDDRIRILTLRDAGFTYLEIATMLHVTHDQVQYTCQSQRATPKKARGKTPKLSEEDVDRIIEWISSSKRTRRMPYYKVVHELNLPVGATALARALKKRGYTRCKALRKPPLSDEHKRVRLAWALEHVNWSIEQWNRILWTDETWVTSAFSPDLNPIEAVWNWMKDWIQEQYPNDEQLSYDRLREVVRASWDALPDQFLKDLIDSMQARCEAVIAAEGGHTKY
;
A
#
# COMPACT_ATOMS: atom_id res chain seq x y z
N MET A 1 -48.80 -77.74 -56.03
CA MET A 1 -48.71 -76.55 -55.17
C MET A 1 -47.43 -75.78 -55.53
N PRO A 2 -47.48 -74.82 -56.46
CA PRO A 2 -46.38 -73.89 -56.68
C PRO A 2 -46.70 -72.52 -56.08
N THR A 3 -45.71 -71.96 -55.39
CA THR A 3 -45.65 -70.67 -54.72
C THR A 3 -45.49 -69.52 -55.72
N THR A 4 -46.30 -68.47 -55.55
CA THR A 4 -46.11 -67.15 -56.19
C THR A 4 -45.20 -66.29 -55.31
N PRO A 5 -44.20 -65.56 -55.85
CA PRO A 5 -43.50 -64.52 -55.09
C PRO A 5 -44.18 -63.15 -55.26
N GLU A 6 -44.30 -62.41 -54.17
CA GLU A 6 -44.74 -61.01 -54.14
C GLU A 6 -43.66 -60.04 -54.67
N PRO A 7 -44.05 -58.87 -55.20
CA PRO A 7 -43.11 -57.87 -55.68
C PRO A 7 -42.57 -56.98 -54.54
N THR A 8 -41.26 -56.76 -54.56
CA THR A 8 -40.50 -55.85 -53.71
C THR A 8 -40.87 -54.39 -53.97
N THR A 9 -41.47 -53.73 -52.97
CA THR A 9 -41.66 -52.27 -52.92
C THR A 9 -40.30 -51.57 -52.77
N ALA A 10 -39.96 -50.72 -53.74
CA ALA A 10 -38.80 -49.82 -53.65
C ALA A 10 -39.08 -48.69 -52.64
N GLN A 11 -38.18 -48.52 -51.68
CA GLN A 11 -38.19 -47.38 -50.74
C GLN A 11 -37.64 -46.12 -51.41
N GLU A 12 -38.47 -45.08 -51.41
CA GLU A 12 -38.17 -43.72 -51.81
C GLU A 12 -37.28 -43.04 -50.75
N ALA A 13 -36.12 -42.51 -51.18
CA ALA A 13 -35.14 -41.90 -50.30
C ALA A 13 -35.55 -40.48 -49.87
N ALA A 14 -35.59 -40.24 -48.56
CA ALA A 14 -35.87 -38.95 -47.94
C ALA A 14 -34.78 -37.90 -48.24
N PRO A 15 -35.13 -36.60 -48.34
CA PRO A 15 -34.17 -35.55 -48.67
C PRO A 15 -33.21 -35.26 -47.51
N ALA A 16 -31.96 -34.97 -47.87
CA ALA A 16 -30.86 -34.66 -46.98
C ALA A 16 -31.21 -33.50 -46.03
N ALA A 17 -31.08 -33.77 -44.73
CA ALA A 17 -31.23 -32.79 -43.67
C ALA A 17 -30.18 -31.68 -43.82
N ALA A 18 -30.65 -30.45 -44.02
CA ALA A 18 -29.85 -29.24 -43.90
C ALA A 18 -29.16 -29.24 -42.52
N SER A 19 -27.82 -29.21 -42.52
CA SER A 19 -27.00 -29.04 -41.33
C SER A 19 -27.45 -27.78 -40.60
N ARG A 20 -28.05 -27.96 -39.42
CA ARG A 20 -28.36 -26.86 -38.50
C ARG A 20 -27.05 -26.25 -38.04
N GLU A 21 -26.65 -25.13 -38.62
CA GLU A 21 -25.55 -24.32 -38.10
C GLU A 21 -25.90 -23.90 -36.66
N GLU A 22 -25.09 -24.35 -35.71
CA GLU A 22 -25.22 -23.98 -34.30
C GLU A 22 -24.97 -22.46 -34.18
N SER A 23 -26.05 -21.68 -34.04
CA SER A 23 -25.95 -20.23 -33.91
C SER A 23 -25.18 -19.87 -32.63
N LYS A 24 -24.03 -19.20 -32.78
CA LYS A 24 -23.22 -18.71 -31.67
C LYS A 24 -24.08 -17.84 -30.74
N PRO A 25 -24.08 -18.08 -29.41
CA PRO A 25 -24.89 -17.32 -28.48
C PRO A 25 -24.46 -15.85 -28.44
N TYR A 26 -25.44 -14.94 -28.39
CA TYR A 26 -25.19 -13.51 -28.29
C TYR A 26 -24.39 -13.15 -27.02
N SER A 27 -23.46 -12.21 -27.14
CA SER A 27 -22.66 -11.74 -25.99
C SER A 27 -23.50 -10.94 -24.99
N ILE A 28 -23.59 -11.38 -23.73
CA ILE A 28 -24.41 -10.73 -22.69
C ILE A 28 -23.86 -9.34 -22.29
N ARG A 29 -22.54 -9.14 -22.36
CA ARG A 29 -21.88 -7.87 -22.04
C ARG A 29 -20.80 -7.54 -23.05
N LEU A 30 -20.87 -6.33 -23.61
CA LEU A 30 -19.83 -5.79 -24.49
C LEU A 30 -18.61 -5.36 -23.68
N ASN A 31 -17.43 -5.79 -24.12
CA ASN A 31 -16.17 -5.25 -23.63
C ASN A 31 -15.80 -3.94 -24.38
N ARG A 32 -14.62 -3.36 -24.09
CA ARG A 32 -14.16 -2.12 -24.74
C ARG A 32 -13.94 -2.31 -26.24
N ASP A 33 -13.34 -3.41 -26.64
CA ASP A 33 -12.94 -3.68 -28.02
C ASP A 33 -14.17 -3.99 -28.89
N ASP A 34 -15.17 -4.69 -28.35
CA ASP A 34 -16.46 -4.91 -29.02
C ASP A 34 -17.14 -3.58 -29.32
N ARG A 35 -17.11 -2.63 -28.37
CA ARG A 35 -17.70 -1.30 -28.55
C ARG A 35 -16.93 -0.46 -29.56
N ILE A 36 -15.61 -0.58 -29.59
CA ILE A 36 -14.78 0.06 -30.64
C ILE A 36 -15.17 -0.50 -32.00
N ARG A 37 -15.24 -1.83 -32.16
CA ARG A 37 -15.65 -2.47 -33.42
C ARG A 37 -17.02 -2.01 -33.88
N ILE A 38 -18.00 -1.94 -32.98
CA ILE A 38 -19.34 -1.42 -33.28
C ILE A 38 -19.27 0.03 -33.80
N LEU A 39 -18.52 0.91 -33.14
CA LEU A 39 -18.38 2.31 -33.55
C LEU A 39 -17.65 2.44 -34.90
N THR A 40 -16.55 1.71 -35.10
CA THR A 40 -15.81 1.69 -36.36
C THR A 40 -16.69 1.24 -37.53
N LEU A 41 -17.48 0.19 -37.33
CA LEU A 41 -18.40 -0.29 -38.36
C LEU A 41 -19.54 0.69 -38.62
N ARG A 42 -19.98 1.41 -37.58
CA ARG A 42 -20.97 2.46 -37.76
C ARG A 42 -20.41 3.64 -38.57
N ASP A 43 -19.18 4.06 -38.29
CA ASP A 43 -18.48 5.10 -39.03
C ASP A 43 -18.22 4.69 -40.50
N ALA A 44 -18.00 3.39 -40.74
CA ALA A 44 -17.90 2.82 -42.09
C ALA A 44 -19.25 2.70 -42.83
N GLY A 45 -20.37 3.13 -42.22
CA GLY A 45 -21.67 3.22 -42.87
C GLY A 45 -22.58 1.99 -42.73
N PHE A 46 -22.18 0.96 -41.98
CA PHE A 46 -23.01 -0.23 -41.78
C PHE A 46 -24.28 0.08 -40.97
N THR A 47 -25.36 -0.62 -41.29
CA THR A 47 -26.63 -0.56 -40.56
C THR A 47 -26.55 -1.29 -39.23
N TYR A 48 -27.44 -0.98 -38.29
CA TYR A 48 -27.43 -1.63 -36.98
C TYR A 48 -27.67 -3.15 -37.06
N LEU A 49 -28.49 -3.60 -38.01
CA LEU A 49 -28.77 -5.02 -38.20
C LEU A 49 -27.54 -5.77 -38.71
N GLU A 50 -26.84 -5.22 -39.71
CA GLU A 50 -25.61 -5.80 -40.24
C GLU A 50 -24.51 -5.92 -39.18
N ILE A 51 -24.33 -4.87 -38.36
CA ILE A 51 -23.36 -4.88 -37.26
C ILE A 51 -23.73 -5.94 -36.21
N ALA A 52 -25.02 -6.04 -35.85
CA ALA A 52 -25.51 -7.00 -34.87
C ALA A 52 -25.28 -8.45 -35.32
N THR A 53 -25.60 -8.76 -36.58
CA THR A 53 -25.37 -10.09 -37.17
C THR A 53 -23.88 -10.41 -37.27
N MET A 54 -23.06 -9.46 -37.70
CA MET A 54 -21.63 -9.69 -37.91
C MET A 54 -20.83 -9.86 -36.61
N LEU A 55 -21.20 -9.15 -35.54
CA LEU A 55 -20.51 -9.23 -34.25
C LEU A 55 -21.18 -10.18 -33.25
N HIS A 56 -22.30 -10.82 -33.59
CA HIS A 56 -23.10 -11.66 -32.70
C HIS A 56 -23.47 -10.94 -31.38
N VAL A 57 -23.97 -9.71 -31.52
CA VAL A 57 -24.43 -8.85 -30.43
C VAL A 57 -25.87 -8.41 -30.71
N THR A 58 -26.63 -8.01 -29.69
CA THR A 58 -28.03 -7.62 -29.92
C THR A 58 -28.12 -6.27 -30.61
N HIS A 59 -29.18 -6.06 -31.39
CA HIS A 59 -29.46 -4.76 -32.03
C HIS A 59 -29.45 -3.61 -30.99
N ASP A 60 -30.07 -3.84 -29.83
CA ASP A 60 -30.13 -2.84 -28.75
C ASP A 60 -28.74 -2.49 -28.20
N GLN A 61 -27.82 -3.46 -28.11
CA GLN A 61 -26.44 -3.24 -27.70
C GLN A 61 -25.69 -2.37 -28.72
N VAL A 62 -25.91 -2.59 -30.01
CA VAL A 62 -25.35 -1.77 -31.11
C VAL A 62 -25.92 -0.35 -31.04
N GLN A 63 -27.23 -0.22 -30.96
CA GLN A 63 -27.94 1.05 -30.87
C GLN A 63 -27.49 1.86 -29.65
N TYR A 64 -27.46 1.26 -28.46
CA TYR A 64 -27.00 1.91 -27.24
C TYR A 64 -25.53 2.36 -27.36
N THR A 65 -24.66 1.56 -27.97
CA THR A 65 -23.25 1.90 -28.17
C THR A 65 -23.08 3.08 -29.11
N CYS A 66 -23.80 3.09 -30.24
CA CYS A 66 -23.79 4.18 -31.21
C CYS A 66 -24.42 5.46 -30.66
N GLN A 67 -25.44 5.38 -29.80
CA GLN A 67 -26.02 6.57 -29.16
C GLN A 67 -25.13 7.11 -28.04
N SER A 68 -24.48 6.24 -27.27
CA SER A 68 -23.63 6.65 -26.15
C SER A 68 -22.24 7.12 -26.58
N GLN A 69 -21.78 6.79 -27.81
CA GLN A 69 -20.49 7.20 -28.38
C GLN A 69 -19.30 7.00 -27.44
N ARG A 70 -19.35 5.94 -26.60
CA ARG A 70 -18.33 5.63 -25.60
C ARG A 70 -17.78 4.24 -25.82
N ALA A 71 -16.48 4.12 -26.08
CA ALA A 71 -15.81 2.82 -26.17
C ALA A 71 -15.80 2.07 -24.83
N THR A 72 -15.67 2.76 -23.70
CA THR A 72 -15.59 2.12 -22.38
C THR A 72 -16.99 1.87 -21.80
N PRO A 73 -17.36 0.61 -21.47
CA PRO A 73 -18.61 0.31 -20.79
C PRO A 73 -18.70 1.02 -19.44
N LYS A 74 -19.89 1.51 -19.06
CA LYS A 74 -20.12 2.03 -17.71
C LYS A 74 -20.00 0.88 -16.71
N LYS A 75 -19.06 0.99 -15.77
CA LYS A 75 -18.97 0.03 -14.66
C LYS A 75 -20.21 0.16 -13.77
N ALA A 76 -20.71 -0.98 -13.30
CA ALA A 76 -21.76 -1.00 -12.31
C ALA A 76 -21.29 -0.23 -11.07
N ARG A 77 -22.19 0.59 -10.51
CA ARG A 77 -21.91 1.27 -9.24
C ARG A 77 -21.79 0.21 -8.14
N GLY A 78 -20.75 0.32 -7.34
CA GLY A 78 -20.58 -0.53 -6.16
C GLY A 78 -21.66 -0.25 -5.12
N LYS A 79 -21.72 -1.10 -4.09
CA LYS A 79 -22.60 -0.89 -2.94
C LYS A 79 -22.15 0.35 -2.15
N THR A 80 -23.11 1.13 -1.65
CA THR A 80 -22.82 2.26 -0.76
C THR A 80 -22.20 1.79 0.56
N PRO A 81 -21.22 2.50 1.11
CA PRO A 81 -20.67 2.20 2.43
C PRO A 81 -21.75 2.27 3.51
N LYS A 82 -21.63 1.42 4.55
CA LYS A 82 -22.56 1.43 5.69
C LYS A 82 -22.32 2.57 6.69
N LEU A 83 -21.10 3.11 6.71
CA LEU A 83 -20.74 4.28 7.52
C LEU A 83 -20.76 5.51 6.60
N SER A 84 -21.43 6.57 7.05
CA SER A 84 -21.33 7.87 6.38
C SER A 84 -19.95 8.50 6.62
N GLU A 85 -19.60 9.51 5.83
CA GLU A 85 -18.33 10.21 6.04
C GLU A 85 -18.34 10.97 7.38
N GLU A 86 -19.49 11.51 7.79
CA GLU A 86 -19.68 12.18 9.09
C GLU A 86 -19.52 11.21 10.26
N ASP A 87 -20.05 9.99 10.15
CA ASP A 87 -19.84 8.95 11.15
C ASP A 87 -18.35 8.62 11.31
N VAL A 88 -17.61 8.54 10.20
CA VAL A 88 -16.16 8.30 10.22
C VAL A 88 -15.43 9.45 10.92
N ASP A 89 -15.82 10.70 10.67
CA ASP A 89 -15.24 11.88 11.32
C ASP A 89 -15.48 11.88 12.83
N ARG A 90 -16.71 11.60 13.29
CA ARG A 90 -17.00 11.45 14.73
C ARG A 90 -16.19 10.33 15.37
N ILE A 91 -16.02 9.20 14.67
CA ILE A 91 -15.21 8.09 15.17
C ILE A 91 -13.74 8.51 15.28
N ILE A 92 -13.20 9.25 14.31
CA ILE A 92 -11.82 9.76 14.34
C ILE A 92 -11.62 10.72 15.51
N GLU A 93 -12.54 11.65 15.73
CA GLU A 93 -12.50 12.58 16.86
C GLU A 93 -12.49 11.82 18.19
N TRP A 94 -13.39 10.84 18.35
CA TRP A 94 -13.46 10.03 19.56
C TRP A 94 -12.20 9.17 19.78
N ILE A 95 -11.68 8.52 18.74
CA ILE A 95 -10.43 7.72 18.82
C ILE A 95 -9.24 8.62 19.16
N SER A 96 -9.24 9.87 18.69
CA SER A 96 -8.13 10.81 18.88
C SER A 96 -8.15 11.52 20.23
N SER A 97 -9.32 11.62 20.86
CA SER A 97 -9.57 12.35 22.12
C SER A 97 -8.72 11.90 23.32
N SER A 98 -8.36 10.61 23.40
CA SER A 98 -7.63 10.08 24.56
C SER A 98 -6.61 9.02 24.17
N LYS A 99 -5.55 8.88 24.99
CA LYS A 99 -4.56 7.80 24.83
C LYS A 99 -5.19 6.41 24.93
N ARG A 100 -6.27 6.27 25.72
CA ARG A 100 -7.01 5.02 25.91
C ARG A 100 -7.77 4.62 24.64
N THR A 101 -8.55 5.55 24.07
CA THR A 101 -9.35 5.31 22.87
C THR A 101 -8.46 5.10 21.64
N ARG A 102 -7.35 5.83 21.52
CA ARG A 102 -6.35 5.64 20.45
C ARG A 102 -5.75 4.24 20.41
N ARG A 103 -5.49 3.64 21.58
CA ARG A 103 -4.89 2.30 21.69
C ARG A 103 -5.91 1.18 21.65
N MET A 104 -7.20 1.49 21.80
CA MET A 104 -8.29 0.51 21.85
C MET A 104 -8.38 -0.30 20.53
N PRO A 105 -8.58 -1.63 20.58
CA PRO A 105 -8.76 -2.44 19.39
C PRO A 105 -10.13 -2.17 18.74
N TYR A 106 -10.21 -2.27 17.41
CA TYR A 106 -11.40 -1.86 16.66
C TYR A 106 -12.69 -2.60 17.03
N TYR A 107 -12.63 -3.88 17.42
CA TYR A 107 -13.83 -4.59 17.89
C TYR A 107 -14.44 -3.94 19.14
N LYS A 108 -13.58 -3.43 20.04
CA LYS A 108 -14.03 -2.73 21.24
C LYS A 108 -14.51 -1.33 20.92
N VAL A 109 -13.87 -0.64 19.97
CA VAL A 109 -14.37 0.66 19.45
C VAL A 109 -15.78 0.50 18.87
N VAL A 110 -16.01 -0.55 18.06
CA VAL A 110 -17.33 -0.88 17.51
C VAL A 110 -18.36 -1.10 18.61
N HIS A 111 -17.98 -1.81 19.68
CA HIS A 111 -18.88 -2.06 20.81
C HIS A 111 -19.18 -0.79 21.62
N GLU A 112 -18.17 0.02 21.94
CA GLU A 112 -18.32 1.26 22.73
C GLU A 112 -19.12 2.33 21.98
N LEU A 113 -18.95 2.42 20.66
CA LEU A 113 -19.70 3.35 19.81
C LEU A 113 -20.99 2.73 19.23
N ASN A 114 -21.31 1.49 19.59
CA ASN A 114 -22.46 0.74 19.11
C ASN A 114 -22.65 0.80 17.58
N LEU A 115 -21.57 0.57 16.83
CA LEU A 115 -21.57 0.75 15.38
C LEU A 115 -22.23 -0.43 14.65
N PRO A 116 -23.01 -0.20 13.57
CA PRO A 116 -23.68 -1.24 12.79
C PRO A 116 -22.73 -2.00 11.83
N VAL A 117 -21.42 -2.00 12.13
CA VAL A 117 -20.37 -2.55 11.27
C VAL A 117 -19.36 -3.36 12.07
N GLY A 118 -18.74 -4.35 11.41
CA GLY A 118 -17.64 -5.11 12.01
C GLY A 118 -16.31 -4.33 12.00
N ALA A 119 -15.36 -4.79 12.82
CA ALA A 119 -14.04 -4.19 12.97
C ALA A 119 -13.28 -3.98 11.64
N THR A 120 -13.42 -4.90 10.68
CA THR A 120 -12.77 -4.80 9.36
C THR A 120 -13.32 -3.65 8.52
N ALA A 121 -14.63 -3.38 8.60
CA ALA A 121 -15.23 -2.27 7.88
C ALA A 121 -14.77 -0.93 8.47
N LEU A 122 -14.70 -0.84 9.79
CA LEU A 122 -14.11 0.31 10.48
C LEU A 122 -12.65 0.52 10.09
N ALA A 123 -11.83 -0.54 10.08
CA ALA A 123 -10.43 -0.46 9.67
C ALA A 123 -10.25 0.04 8.23
N ARG A 124 -11.09 -0.40 7.29
CA ARG A 124 -11.06 0.07 5.90
C ARG A 124 -11.48 1.54 5.78
N ALA A 125 -12.52 1.94 6.50
CA ALA A 125 -12.98 3.34 6.53
C ALA A 125 -11.90 4.28 7.07
N LEU A 126 -11.27 3.89 8.18
CA LEU A 126 -10.15 4.63 8.78
C LEU A 126 -8.93 4.67 7.85
N LYS A 127 -8.58 3.54 7.21
CA LYS A 127 -7.49 3.48 6.23
C LYS A 127 -7.72 4.42 5.03
N LYS A 128 -8.97 4.54 4.55
CA LYS A 128 -9.34 5.50 3.50
C LYS A 128 -9.06 6.95 3.92
N ARG A 129 -9.17 7.26 5.21
CA ARG A 129 -8.82 8.56 5.82
C ARG A 129 -7.35 8.66 6.27
N GLY A 130 -6.50 7.68 5.94
CA GLY A 130 -5.07 7.68 6.28
C GLY A 130 -4.72 7.12 7.66
N TYR A 131 -5.71 6.68 8.46
CA TYR A 131 -5.47 6.11 9.77
C TYR A 131 -5.14 4.62 9.67
N THR A 132 -3.94 4.26 10.12
CA THR A 132 -3.51 2.86 10.26
C THR A 132 -3.04 2.59 11.68
N ARG A 133 -3.15 1.33 12.10
CA ARG A 133 -2.63 0.91 13.40
C ARG A 133 -1.21 0.41 13.23
N CYS A 134 -0.29 1.04 13.93
CA CYS A 134 1.11 0.66 14.00
C CYS A 134 1.50 0.36 15.45
N LYS A 135 2.47 -0.53 15.64
CA LYS A 135 3.09 -0.72 16.96
C LYS A 135 3.97 0.51 17.23
N ALA A 136 3.59 1.33 18.20
CA ALA A 136 4.40 2.48 18.58
C ALA A 136 5.75 2.00 19.14
N LEU A 137 6.85 2.58 18.63
CA LEU A 137 8.19 2.39 19.18
C LEU A 137 8.21 2.84 20.64
N ARG A 138 8.89 2.05 21.50
CA ARG A 138 9.11 2.45 22.89
C ARG A 138 10.18 3.53 22.89
N LYS A 139 9.85 4.71 23.41
CA LYS A 139 10.79 5.81 23.56
C LYS A 139 10.98 6.11 25.05
N PRO A 140 12.21 6.38 25.52
CA PRO A 140 12.44 6.81 26.89
C PRO A 140 11.61 8.07 27.22
N PRO A 141 11.09 8.24 28.44
CA PRO A 141 10.32 9.43 28.76
C PRO A 141 11.20 10.69 28.72
N LEU A 142 10.83 11.67 27.90
CA LEU A 142 11.40 13.02 27.92
C LEU A 142 10.61 13.89 28.89
N SER A 143 11.29 14.42 29.91
CA SER A 143 10.75 15.50 30.73
C SER A 143 10.63 16.79 29.91
N ASP A 144 9.80 17.73 30.34
CA ASP A 144 9.70 19.02 29.64
C ASP A 144 11.00 19.82 29.71
N GLU A 145 11.81 19.61 30.76
CA GLU A 145 13.15 20.18 30.86
C GLU A 145 14.09 19.61 29.80
N HIS A 146 14.08 18.28 29.59
CA HIS A 146 14.88 17.67 28.54
C HIS A 146 14.47 18.18 27.16
N LYS A 147 13.16 18.39 26.90
CA LYS A 147 12.69 18.97 25.64
C LYS A 147 13.21 20.37 25.43
N ARG A 148 13.23 21.22 26.47
CA ARG A 148 13.76 22.59 26.37
C ARG A 148 15.24 22.61 26.02
N VAL A 149 16.05 21.81 26.72
CA VAL A 149 17.49 21.69 26.45
C VAL A 149 17.72 21.19 25.01
N ARG A 150 16.95 20.18 24.58
CA ARG A 150 16.99 19.65 23.21
C ARG A 150 16.65 20.70 22.17
N LEU A 151 15.58 21.45 22.40
CA LEU A 151 15.12 22.49 21.48
C LEU A 151 16.14 23.64 21.38
N ALA A 152 16.67 24.10 22.52
CA ALA A 152 17.69 25.14 22.57
C ALA A 152 18.94 24.73 21.77
N TRP A 153 19.44 23.53 22.02
CA TRP A 153 20.59 23.00 21.29
C TRP A 153 20.32 22.92 19.79
N ALA A 154 19.16 22.38 19.38
CA ALA A 154 18.81 22.28 17.96
C ALA A 154 18.72 23.66 17.28
N LEU A 155 18.15 24.67 17.96
CA LEU A 155 18.06 26.03 17.43
C LEU A 155 19.43 26.71 17.29
N GLU A 156 20.33 26.49 18.24
CA GLU A 156 21.70 27.04 18.20
C GLU A 156 22.53 26.45 17.05
N HIS A 157 22.28 25.18 16.70
CA HIS A 157 23.14 24.43 15.80
C HIS A 157 22.52 24.15 14.42
N VAL A 158 21.23 24.45 14.18
CA VAL A 158 20.54 24.16 12.90
C VAL A 158 21.22 24.80 11.68
N ASN A 159 21.86 25.97 11.85
CA ASN A 159 22.52 26.71 10.78
C ASN A 159 24.03 26.43 10.69
N TRP A 160 24.54 25.42 11.39
CA TRP A 160 25.95 25.06 11.31
C TRP A 160 26.29 24.45 9.95
N SER A 161 27.48 24.79 9.44
CA SER A 161 28.03 24.21 8.23
C SER A 161 28.56 22.80 8.48
N ILE A 162 28.69 22.01 7.40
CA ILE A 162 29.28 20.66 7.43
C ILE A 162 30.70 20.69 8.04
N GLU A 163 31.49 21.73 7.79
CA GLU A 163 32.82 21.90 8.39
C GLU A 163 32.77 22.07 9.91
N GLN A 164 31.76 22.78 10.42
CA GLN A 164 31.56 22.92 11.86
C GLN A 164 31.14 21.59 12.49
N TRP A 165 30.26 20.84 11.83
CA TRP A 165 29.87 19.50 12.27
C TRP A 165 31.04 18.51 12.30
N ASN A 166 31.93 18.55 11.30
CA ASN A 166 33.12 17.71 11.22
C ASN A 166 34.16 18.00 12.32
N ARG A 167 34.10 19.15 12.98
CA ARG A 167 35.00 19.49 14.09
C ARG A 167 34.55 18.88 15.42
N ILE A 168 33.32 18.38 15.50
CA ILE A 168 32.79 17.76 16.71
C ILE A 168 33.29 16.32 16.81
N LEU A 169 33.85 15.98 17.96
CA LEU A 169 34.08 14.59 18.34
C LEU A 169 32.79 14.00 18.91
N TRP A 170 32.16 13.10 18.17
CA TRP A 170 30.93 12.42 18.57
C TRP A 170 31.25 11.19 19.43
N THR A 171 31.00 11.26 20.74
CA THR A 171 31.07 10.08 21.63
C THR A 171 29.77 9.92 22.41
N ASP A 172 29.53 8.73 22.94
CA ASP A 172 28.40 8.41 23.82
C ASP A 172 28.51 9.09 25.20
N GLU A 173 29.72 9.44 25.63
CA GLU A 173 30.02 10.16 26.87
C GLU A 173 30.02 11.70 26.74
N THR A 174 29.95 12.25 25.52
CA THR A 174 30.10 13.71 25.31
C THR A 174 28.87 14.53 25.68
N TRP A 175 29.13 15.61 26.41
CA TRP A 175 28.17 16.67 26.80
C TRP A 175 27.51 17.41 25.63
N VAL A 176 28.02 17.24 24.40
CA VAL A 176 27.53 17.94 23.21
C VAL A 176 26.12 17.46 22.87
N THR A 177 25.82 16.21 23.17
CA THR A 177 24.45 15.71 23.12
C THR A 177 23.86 15.83 24.51
N SER A 178 22.80 16.61 24.68
CA SER A 178 21.98 16.56 25.90
C SER A 178 21.71 15.08 26.21
N ALA A 179 22.00 14.62 27.44
CA ALA A 179 22.09 13.21 27.86
C ALA A 179 20.85 12.30 27.61
N PHE A 180 19.88 12.76 26.82
CA PHE A 180 18.62 12.10 26.48
C PHE A 180 18.30 12.21 24.98
N SER A 181 19.31 12.35 24.13
CA SER A 181 19.14 12.62 22.69
C SER A 181 19.95 11.73 21.76
N PRO A 182 19.68 10.41 21.75
CA PRO A 182 20.34 9.49 20.83
C PRO A 182 20.08 9.86 19.36
N ASP A 183 18.94 10.50 19.07
CA ASP A 183 18.57 10.94 17.72
C ASP A 183 19.40 12.12 17.19
N LEU A 184 20.09 12.85 18.07
CA LEU A 184 21.03 13.92 17.74
C LEU A 184 22.50 13.48 17.81
N ASN A 185 22.78 12.22 18.14
CA ASN A 185 24.15 11.69 18.24
C ASN A 185 24.42 10.69 17.10
N PRO A 186 25.18 11.06 16.05
CA PRO A 186 25.53 10.16 14.96
C PRO A 186 26.16 8.84 15.39
N ILE A 187 26.86 8.80 16.54
CA ILE A 187 27.53 7.59 17.01
C ILE A 187 26.54 6.45 17.29
N GLU A 188 25.30 6.75 17.69
CA GLU A 188 24.26 5.75 17.90
C GLU A 188 23.87 5.05 16.59
N ALA A 189 23.89 5.79 15.47
CA ALA A 189 23.67 5.21 14.15
C ALA A 189 24.82 4.31 13.72
N VAL A 190 26.06 4.70 14.06
CA VAL A 190 27.24 3.85 13.86
C VAL A 190 27.15 2.57 14.69
N TRP A 191 26.77 2.66 15.96
CA TRP A 191 26.56 1.48 16.82
C TRP A 191 25.48 0.54 16.29
N ASN A 192 24.38 1.08 15.75
CA ASN A 192 23.33 0.27 15.15
C ASN A 192 23.83 -0.42 13.88
N TRP A 193 24.54 0.29 13.00
CA TRP A 193 25.15 -0.31 11.81
C TRP A 193 26.10 -1.45 12.18
N MET A 194 26.96 -1.25 13.17
CA MET A 194 27.90 -2.28 13.62
C MET A 194 27.18 -3.50 14.17
N LYS A 195 26.11 -3.32 14.95
CA LYS A 195 25.29 -4.43 15.46
C LYS A 195 24.65 -5.22 14.32
N ASP A 196 24.06 -4.52 13.34
CA ASP A 196 23.42 -5.14 12.19
C ASP A 196 24.44 -5.93 11.35
N TRP A 197 25.61 -5.35 11.09
CA TRP A 197 26.72 -6.02 10.40
C TRP A 197 27.18 -7.27 11.14
N ILE A 198 27.35 -7.19 12.46
CA ILE A 198 27.77 -8.34 13.29
C ILE A 198 26.71 -9.45 13.22
N GLN A 199 25.43 -9.09 13.33
CA GLN A 199 24.33 -10.05 13.28
C GLN A 199 24.21 -10.72 11.91
N GLU A 200 24.52 -10.02 10.83
CA GLU A 200 24.51 -10.56 9.47
C GLU A 200 25.70 -11.50 9.21
N GLN A 201 26.91 -11.12 9.64
CA GLN A 201 28.12 -11.90 9.41
C GLN A 201 28.24 -13.11 10.35
N TYR A 202 27.68 -13.03 11.57
CA TYR A 202 27.79 -14.05 12.61
C TYR A 202 26.43 -14.43 13.21
N PRO A 203 25.48 -14.99 12.41
CA PRO A 203 24.10 -15.22 12.85
C PRO A 203 23.92 -16.29 13.93
N ASN A 204 24.93 -17.15 14.16
CA ASN A 204 24.84 -18.30 15.08
C ASN A 204 25.80 -18.21 16.29
N ASP A 205 26.56 -17.13 16.45
CA ASP A 205 27.46 -16.96 17.59
C ASP A 205 26.71 -16.31 18.76
N GLU A 206 25.91 -17.09 19.49
CA GLU A 206 25.21 -16.61 20.69
C GLU A 206 26.15 -16.48 21.91
N GLN A 207 27.36 -17.03 21.85
CA GLN A 207 28.34 -17.06 22.95
C GLN A 207 29.76 -16.74 22.45
N LEU A 208 29.99 -15.49 22.02
CA LEU A 208 31.35 -15.03 21.72
C LEU A 208 32.17 -14.91 23.01
N SER A 209 33.34 -15.56 23.05
CA SER A 209 34.41 -15.22 24.00
C SER A 209 34.77 -13.74 23.88
N TYR A 210 35.26 -13.12 24.96
CA TYR A 210 35.66 -11.71 24.98
C TYR A 210 36.65 -11.35 23.86
N ASP A 211 37.65 -12.21 23.63
CA ASP A 211 38.66 -11.98 22.57
C ASP A 211 38.02 -12.00 21.17
N ARG A 212 37.10 -12.95 20.96
CA ARG A 212 36.36 -13.07 19.69
C ARG A 212 35.42 -11.88 19.48
N LEU A 213 34.75 -11.42 20.54
CA LEU A 213 33.92 -10.22 20.49
C LEU A 213 34.74 -8.99 20.11
N ARG A 214 35.94 -8.83 20.68
CA ARG A 214 36.85 -7.71 20.36
C ARG A 214 37.29 -7.72 18.90
N GLU A 215 37.61 -8.89 18.35
CA GLU A 215 37.92 -9.04 16.93
C GLU A 215 36.75 -8.66 16.03
N VAL A 216 35.56 -9.16 16.35
CA VAL A 216 34.34 -8.92 15.57
C VAL A 216 33.91 -7.46 15.60
N VAL A 217 34.02 -6.79 16.75
CA VAL A 217 33.76 -5.35 16.88
C VAL A 217 34.77 -4.51 16.11
N ARG A 218 36.05 -4.90 16.08
CA ARG A 218 37.05 -4.22 15.24
C ARG A 218 36.77 -4.42 13.76
N ALA A 219 36.45 -5.64 13.35
CA ALA A 219 36.13 -5.94 11.96
C ALA A 219 34.89 -5.17 11.48
N SER A 220 33.87 -5.01 12.33
CA SER A 220 32.71 -4.19 11.99
C SER A 220 33.07 -2.70 11.90
N TRP A 221 33.92 -2.19 12.79
CA TRP A 221 34.41 -0.82 12.69
C TRP A 221 35.19 -0.57 11.38
N ASP A 222 36.10 -1.46 11.02
CA ASP A 222 36.91 -1.32 9.80
C ASP A 222 36.09 -1.50 8.51
N ALA A 223 34.93 -2.16 8.59
CA ALA A 223 33.99 -2.33 7.49
C ALA A 223 33.05 -1.14 7.28
N LEU A 224 33.04 -0.15 8.18
CA LEU A 224 32.18 1.04 8.06
C LEU A 224 32.53 1.83 6.80
N PRO A 225 31.55 2.09 5.91
CA PRO A 225 31.82 2.91 4.73
C PRO A 225 32.03 4.38 5.09
N ASP A 226 33.10 5.00 4.59
CA ASP A 226 33.34 6.44 4.75
C ASP A 226 32.15 7.30 4.27
N GLN A 227 31.46 6.85 3.22
CA GLN A 227 30.28 7.54 2.71
C GLN A 227 29.14 7.53 3.73
N PHE A 228 28.95 6.43 4.46
CA PHE A 228 27.93 6.35 5.52
C PHE A 228 28.21 7.36 6.64
N LEU A 229 29.48 7.53 7.03
CA LEU A 229 29.88 8.53 8.02
C LEU A 229 29.62 9.96 7.53
N LYS A 230 29.93 10.26 6.26
CA LYS A 230 29.62 11.57 5.65
C LYS A 230 28.13 11.85 5.62
N ASP A 231 27.33 10.87 5.17
CA ASP A 231 25.87 11.00 5.12
C ASP A 231 25.27 11.24 6.51
N LEU A 232 25.84 10.63 7.56
CA LEU A 232 25.44 10.87 8.94
C LEU A 232 25.70 12.32 9.37
N ILE A 233 26.87 12.86 9.06
CA ILE A 233 27.20 14.27 9.35
C ILE A 233 26.30 15.21 8.54
N ASP A 234 26.11 14.95 7.24
CA ASP A 234 25.26 15.75 6.37
C ASP A 234 23.79 15.74 6.83
N SER A 235 23.36 14.68 7.53
CA SER A 235 22.02 14.59 8.11
C SER A 235 21.79 15.46 9.35
N MET A 236 22.85 16.04 9.96
CA MET A 236 22.75 16.74 11.25
C MET A 236 21.81 17.93 11.22
N GLN A 237 21.81 18.71 10.14
CA GLN A 237 20.87 19.82 9.97
C GLN A 237 19.42 19.31 9.97
N ALA A 238 19.13 18.27 9.19
CA ALA A 238 17.79 17.68 9.11
C ALA A 238 17.34 17.06 10.45
N ARG A 239 18.27 16.53 11.25
CA ARG A 239 18.01 16.06 12.62
C ARG A 239 17.62 17.20 13.55
N CYS A 240 18.34 18.33 13.49
CA CYS A 240 18.01 19.53 14.25
C CYS A 240 16.64 20.09 13.87
N GLU A 241 16.35 20.21 12.58
CA GLU A 241 15.04 20.66 12.07
C GLU A 241 13.90 19.76 12.56
N ALA A 242 14.11 18.44 12.59
CA ALA A 242 13.12 17.50 13.12
C ALA A 242 12.87 17.69 14.63
N VAL A 243 13.90 18.01 15.42
CA VAL A 243 13.75 18.32 16.84
C VAL A 243 13.00 19.64 17.04
N ILE A 244 13.29 20.65 16.22
CA ILE A 244 12.59 21.94 16.24
C ILE A 244 11.10 21.75 15.91
N ALA A 245 10.79 21.01 14.84
CA ALA A 245 9.41 20.70 14.45
C ALA A 245 8.66 19.86 15.51
N ALA A 246 9.38 19.10 16.32
CA ALA A 246 8.83 18.32 17.43
C ALA A 246 8.82 19.07 18.78
N GLU A 247 9.18 20.35 18.81
CA GLU A 247 9.30 21.18 20.03
C GLU A 247 10.18 20.51 21.11
N GLY A 248 11.33 19.97 20.70
CA GLY A 248 12.24 19.25 21.59
C GLY A 248 11.83 17.80 21.89
N GLY A 249 10.70 17.35 21.33
CA GLY A 249 10.22 15.97 21.42
C GLY A 249 11.08 14.97 20.64
N HIS A 250 10.63 13.71 20.65
CA HIS A 250 11.32 12.64 19.95
C HIS A 250 11.15 12.72 18.44
N THR A 251 12.23 12.51 17.70
CA THR A 251 12.19 12.48 16.23
C THR A 251 12.15 11.04 15.68
N LYS A 252 12.23 10.91 14.36
CA LYS A 252 12.34 9.64 13.65
C LYS A 252 13.78 9.11 13.55
N TYR A 253 14.75 9.98 13.85
CA TYR A 253 16.17 9.70 13.77
C TYR A 253 16.67 8.96 15.01
#